data_AF-A0A210QPU0-F1
#
_entry.id   AF-A0A210QPU0-F1
#
_cell.length_a   1.000
_cell.length_b   1.000
_cell.length_c   1.000
_cell.angle_alpha   90.00
_cell.angle_beta   90.00
_cell.angle_gamma   90.00
#
_symmetry.space_group_name_H-M   'P 1'
#
loop_
_entity.id
_entity.type
_entity.pdbx_description
1 polymer ?
#
loop_
_entity_poly.entity_id
_entity_poly.type
_entity_poly.pdbx_seq_one_letter_code
_entity_poly.pdbx_strand_id
1 'polypeptide(L)'
;MKYKQRLVTAVVMVAVLVCVATLYKVAAQLINRSAKDRDAPFNGVVADLARGRYLGGAFGTCPSEKTTATYMVDDFYDKVRFTKNSRNGLYILNETETAFADPRTKKILNQTEPLTVIVVPHSHNDPGWLWTLQTYYDVRTKHILSNAVKFLQETPDFRMIWSETIFLKMWWQNANPQERSQLKSLLNNGQLEILSGAGCP
;
A
#
# COMPACT_ATOMS: atom_id res chain seq x y z
N MET A 1 28.76 42.25 44.03
CA MET A 1 28.11 41.95 42.73
C MET A 1 28.41 40.56 42.16
N LYS A 2 29.65 40.06 42.21
CA LYS A 2 30.04 38.77 41.57
C LYS A 2 29.35 37.51 42.14
N TYR A 3 28.98 37.49 43.42
CA TYR A 3 28.34 36.33 44.07
C TYR A 3 26.89 36.10 43.61
N LYS A 4 26.08 37.16 43.54
CA LYS A 4 24.68 37.06 43.07
C LYS A 4 24.61 36.57 41.63
N GLN A 5 25.52 37.01 40.76
CA GLN A 5 25.56 36.57 39.37
C GLN A 5 25.98 35.11 39.24
N ARG A 6 26.97 34.65 40.02
CA ARG A 6 27.36 33.23 40.08
C ARG A 6 26.24 32.33 40.60
N LEU A 7 25.48 32.80 41.60
CA LEU A 7 24.32 32.08 42.13
C LEU A 7 23.22 31.94 41.08
N VAL A 8 22.90 33.02 40.37
CA VAL A 8 21.89 33.01 39.29
C VAL A 8 22.33 32.08 38.15
N THR A 9 23.59 32.15 37.71
CA THR A 9 24.10 31.25 36.67
C THR A 9 24.05 29.79 37.11
N ALA A 10 24.40 29.48 38.36
CA ALA A 10 24.32 28.12 38.89
C ALA A 10 22.87 27.60 38.91
N VAL A 11 21.91 28.41 39.36
CA VAL A 11 20.48 28.03 39.40
C VAL A 11 19.93 27.80 37.99
N VAL A 12 20.28 28.65 37.02
CA VAL A 12 19.84 28.48 35.62
C VAL A 12 20.45 27.21 35.01
N MET A 13 21.73 26.93 35.24
CA MET A 13 22.37 25.72 34.74
C MET A 13 21.74 24.45 35.33
N VAL A 14 21.40 24.45 36.63
CA VAL A 14 20.70 23.34 37.27
C VAL A 14 19.30 23.17 36.68
N ALA A 15 18.55 24.25 36.46
CA ALA A 15 17.22 24.19 35.85
C ALA A 15 17.26 23.64 34.41
N VAL A 16 18.24 24.05 33.61
CA VAL A 16 18.45 23.53 32.25
C VAL A 16 18.79 22.04 32.28
N LEU A 17 19.70 21.61 33.16
CA LEU A 17 20.06 20.20 33.30
C LEU A 17 18.86 19.32 33.71
N VAL A 18 18.02 19.80 34.64
CA VAL A 18 16.79 19.10 35.04
C VAL A 18 15.79 19.03 33.87
N CYS A 19 15.66 20.11 33.09
CA CYS A 19 14.78 20.13 31.91
C CYS A 19 15.24 19.14 30.83
N VAL A 20 16.54 19.11 30.52
CA VAL A 20 17.11 18.15 29.56
C VAL A 20 16.95 16.71 30.05
N ALA A 21 17.20 16.44 31.33
CA ALA A 21 17.06 15.10 31.91
C ALA A 21 15.61 14.61 31.92
N THR A 22 14.64 15.50 32.15
CA THR A 22 13.21 15.16 32.11
C THR A 22 12.75 14.90 30.68
N LEU A 23 13.14 15.72 29.71
CA LEU A 23 12.86 15.50 28.29
C LEU A 23 13.44 14.17 27.79
N TYR A 24 14.68 13.84 28.18
CA TYR A 24 15.31 12.57 27.83
C TYR A 24 14.55 11.36 28.39
N LYS A 25 14.12 11.42 29.67
CA LYS A 25 13.33 10.35 30.28
C LYS A 25 11.97 10.16 29.59
N VAL A 26 11.30 11.25 29.23
CA VAL A 26 10.02 11.19 28.50
C VAL A 26 10.21 10.59 27.11
N ALA A 27 11.24 11.02 26.37
CA ALA A 27 11.56 10.46 25.06
C ALA A 27 11.88 8.95 25.13
N ALA A 28 12.67 8.52 26.11
CA ALA A 28 12.98 7.10 26.33
C ALA A 28 11.73 6.27 26.69
N GLN A 29 10.80 6.82 27.48
CA GLN A 29 9.54 6.16 27.79
C GLN A 29 8.63 5.99 26.56
N LEU A 30 8.59 6.98 25.66
CA LEU A 30 7.81 6.91 24.43
C LEU A 30 8.38 5.88 23.45
N ILE A 31 9.70 5.82 23.31
CA ILE A 31 10.38 4.82 22.47
C ILE A 31 10.15 3.40 23.02
N ASN A 32 10.25 3.21 24.34
CA ASN A 32 10.01 1.89 24.95
C ASN A 32 8.53 1.46 24.90
N ARG A 33 7.56 2.39 24.93
CA ARG A 33 6.14 2.07 24.68
C ARG A 33 5.92 1.58 23.24
N SER A 34 6.53 2.25 22.27
CA SER A 34 6.48 1.86 20.85
C SER A 34 7.08 0.46 20.59
N ALA A 35 8.17 0.12 21.28
CA ALA A 35 8.77 -1.21 21.20
C ALA A 35 7.87 -2.29 21.83
N LYS A 36 7.23 -1.99 22.97
CA LYS A 36 6.35 -2.95 23.66
C LYS A 36 5.06 -3.27 22.88
N ASP A 37 4.55 -2.33 22.08
CA ASP A 37 3.41 -2.57 21.18
C ASP A 37 3.80 -3.37 19.92
N ARG A 38 5.08 -3.33 19.52
CA ARG A 38 5.61 -4.16 18.41
C ARG A 38 5.81 -5.62 18.80
N ASP A 39 6.17 -5.86 20.06
CA ASP A 39 6.48 -7.20 20.60
C ASP A 39 5.31 -7.80 21.41
N ALA A 40 4.16 -7.12 21.48
CA ALA A 40 2.96 -7.69 22.07
C ALA A 40 2.56 -8.94 21.27
N PRO A 41 2.42 -10.12 21.92
CA PRO A 41 1.96 -11.30 21.22
C PRO A 41 0.57 -11.00 20.62
N PHE A 42 0.43 -11.20 19.32
CA PHE A 42 -0.86 -11.13 18.63
C PHE A 42 -1.81 -12.12 19.29
N ASN A 43 -2.67 -11.63 20.19
CA ASN A 43 -3.61 -12.46 20.92
C ASN A 43 -4.65 -13.04 19.98
N GLY A 44 -4.69 -14.38 19.93
CA GLY A 44 -5.85 -15.23 19.62
C GLY A 44 -6.31 -15.28 18.17
N VAL A 45 -6.70 -14.15 17.58
CA VAL A 45 -7.55 -14.17 16.37
C VAL A 45 -6.77 -14.52 15.10
N VAL A 46 -5.56 -13.98 14.93
CA VAL A 46 -4.75 -14.22 13.72
C VAL A 46 -4.06 -15.58 13.76
N ALA A 47 -3.65 -16.03 14.95
CA ALA A 47 -3.06 -17.35 15.14
C ALA A 47 -4.10 -18.48 14.98
N ASP A 48 -5.37 -18.24 15.30
CA ASP A 48 -6.45 -19.22 15.08
C ASP A 48 -7.02 -19.18 13.66
N LEU A 49 -6.93 -18.05 12.95
CA LEU A 49 -7.17 -17.96 11.49
C LEU A 49 -6.17 -18.82 10.72
N ALA A 50 -4.88 -18.76 11.08
CA ALA A 50 -3.85 -19.60 10.46
C ALA A 50 -3.97 -21.10 10.83
N ARG A 51 -4.70 -21.43 11.91
CA ARG A 51 -4.88 -22.81 12.40
C ARG A 51 -6.29 -23.38 12.19
N GLY A 52 -7.18 -22.66 11.51
CA GLY A 52 -8.50 -23.15 11.12
C GLY A 52 -9.39 -23.63 12.28
N ARG A 53 -9.25 -23.04 13.48
CA ARG A 53 -10.00 -23.47 14.67
C ARG A 53 -10.96 -22.37 15.15
N TYR A 54 -12.06 -22.18 14.42
CA TYR A 54 -13.30 -21.67 15.01
C TYR A 54 -14.24 -22.85 15.30
N LEU A 55 -14.55 -23.05 16.58
CA LEU A 55 -15.55 -23.99 17.07
C LEU A 55 -16.93 -23.31 17.08
N GLY A 56 -17.94 -24.00 16.53
CA GLY A 56 -19.29 -23.95 17.09
C GLY A 56 -20.34 -23.07 16.42
N GLY A 57 -20.32 -22.93 15.10
CA GLY A 57 -21.44 -22.35 14.35
C GLY A 57 -21.39 -22.87 12.93
N ALA A 58 -22.50 -23.43 12.45
CA ALA A 58 -22.62 -24.03 11.13
C ALA A 58 -22.15 -23.07 10.03
N PHE A 59 -20.89 -23.18 9.62
CA PHE A 59 -20.54 -22.92 8.24
C PHE A 59 -21.34 -23.93 7.45
N GLY A 60 -22.28 -23.43 6.66
CA GLY A 60 -22.77 -24.22 5.54
C GLY A 60 -21.56 -24.59 4.70
N THR A 61 -20.99 -25.76 4.93
CA THR A 61 -20.37 -26.52 3.87
C THR A 61 -21.52 -26.77 2.92
N CYS A 62 -21.77 -25.86 1.99
CA CYS A 62 -22.53 -26.19 0.80
C CYS A 62 -21.89 -27.49 0.30
N PRO A 63 -22.65 -28.60 0.20
CA PRO A 63 -22.17 -29.76 -0.52
C PRO A 63 -22.04 -29.28 -1.97
N SER A 64 -20.91 -28.70 -2.33
CA SER A 64 -20.65 -28.37 -3.72
C SER A 64 -20.32 -29.69 -4.39
N GLU A 65 -21.09 -30.05 -5.41
CA GLU A 65 -20.58 -30.96 -6.44
C GLU A 65 -19.15 -30.56 -6.80
N LYS A 66 -18.30 -31.55 -7.12
CA LYS A 66 -16.95 -31.28 -7.64
C LYS A 66 -17.08 -30.23 -8.73
N THR A 67 -16.63 -29.01 -8.44
CA THR A 67 -16.59 -27.96 -9.42
C THR A 67 -15.64 -28.40 -10.51
N THR A 68 -15.98 -28.12 -11.76
CA THR A 68 -15.10 -28.40 -12.91
C THR A 68 -14.68 -27.09 -13.52
N ALA A 69 -13.38 -26.83 -13.53
CA ALA A 69 -12.78 -25.71 -14.23
C ALA A 69 -11.68 -26.23 -15.12
N THR A 70 -11.39 -25.51 -16.20
CA THR A 70 -10.27 -25.83 -17.10
C THR A 70 -8.94 -25.92 -16.35
N TYR A 71 -8.77 -25.10 -15.31
CA TYR A 71 -7.61 -25.11 -14.43
C TYR A 71 -8.08 -25.14 -12.98
N MET A 72 -7.81 -26.26 -12.32
CA MET A 72 -7.89 -26.35 -10.86
C MET A 72 -6.50 -26.15 -10.29
N VAL A 73 -6.37 -25.28 -9.29
CA VAL A 73 -5.09 -24.99 -8.65
C VAL A 73 -4.52 -26.27 -8.02
N ASP A 74 -5.37 -27.07 -7.39
CA ASP A 74 -4.98 -28.35 -6.77
C ASP A 74 -4.32 -29.29 -7.79
N ASP A 75 -5.03 -29.62 -8.88
CA ASP A 75 -4.51 -30.38 -10.02
C ASP A 75 -3.25 -29.76 -10.66
N PHE A 76 -3.14 -28.44 -10.65
CA PHE A 76 -2.02 -27.73 -11.27
C PHE A 76 -0.74 -27.92 -10.47
N TYR A 77 -0.81 -27.84 -9.14
CA TYR A 77 0.36 -28.01 -8.26
C TYR A 77 0.99 -29.39 -8.41
N ASP A 78 0.18 -30.44 -8.57
CA ASP A 78 0.67 -31.82 -8.78
C ASP A 78 1.35 -32.01 -10.14
N LYS A 79 0.96 -31.22 -11.15
CA LYS A 79 1.47 -31.31 -12.51
C LYS A 79 2.70 -30.44 -12.75
N VAL A 80 2.92 -29.40 -11.95
CA VAL A 80 4.02 -28.46 -12.14
C VAL A 80 5.29 -28.95 -11.46
N ARG A 81 6.35 -29.10 -12.25
CA ARG A 81 7.70 -29.34 -11.72
C ARG A 81 8.35 -28.03 -11.30
N PHE A 82 8.26 -27.68 -10.03
CA PHE A 82 8.95 -26.52 -9.47
C PHE A 82 10.47 -26.73 -9.48
N THR A 83 11.18 -26.03 -10.36
CA THR A 83 12.65 -26.07 -10.44
C THR A 83 13.27 -24.99 -9.56
N LYS A 84 14.46 -25.26 -8.99
CA LYS A 84 15.27 -24.19 -8.37
C LYS A 84 15.73 -23.24 -9.46
N ASN A 85 15.60 -21.94 -9.19
CA ASN A 85 15.86 -20.89 -10.16
C ASN A 85 17.33 -20.90 -10.62
N SER A 86 17.59 -21.30 -11.87
CA SER A 86 18.86 -21.10 -12.55
C SER A 86 18.75 -19.84 -13.40
N ARG A 87 19.58 -18.81 -13.12
CA ARG A 87 19.56 -17.53 -13.82
C ARG A 87 19.99 -17.67 -15.29
N ASN A 88 19.08 -18.07 -16.17
CA ASN A 88 19.34 -18.18 -17.61
C ASN A 88 18.28 -17.38 -18.39
N GLY A 89 18.44 -16.05 -18.45
CA GLY A 89 17.57 -15.17 -19.25
C GLY A 89 17.53 -13.72 -18.75
N LEU A 90 16.91 -12.83 -19.53
CA LEU A 90 16.61 -11.44 -19.14
C LEU A 90 15.55 -11.39 -18.02
N TYR A 91 14.67 -12.40 -17.96
CA TYR A 91 13.66 -12.56 -16.93
C TYR A 91 14.11 -13.61 -15.89
N ILE A 92 13.98 -13.26 -14.60
CA ILE A 92 14.48 -14.06 -13.47
C ILE A 92 13.58 -15.26 -13.16
N LEU A 93 12.35 -15.29 -13.68
CA LEU A 93 11.54 -16.51 -13.72
C LEU A 93 11.88 -17.22 -15.03
N ASN A 94 12.29 -18.48 -14.95
CA ASN A 94 12.81 -19.32 -16.04
C ASN A 94 11.91 -19.35 -17.28
N GLU A 95 11.98 -18.28 -18.06
CA GLU A 95 11.64 -18.26 -19.46
C GLU A 95 12.98 -18.43 -20.16
N THR A 96 13.21 -19.64 -20.70
CA THR A 96 14.14 -19.75 -21.82
C THR A 96 13.79 -18.60 -22.75
N GLU A 97 14.79 -17.83 -23.18
CA GLU A 97 14.68 -16.69 -24.09
C GLU A 97 14.14 -17.15 -25.45
N THR A 98 12.92 -17.67 -25.48
CA THR A 98 12.13 -17.79 -26.67
C THR A 98 11.69 -16.37 -26.90
N ALA A 99 12.45 -15.64 -27.73
CA ALA A 99 11.92 -14.52 -28.49
C ALA A 99 10.46 -14.83 -28.78
N PHE A 100 9.53 -13.97 -28.36
CA PHE A 100 8.08 -14.15 -28.43
C PHE A 100 7.64 -14.63 -29.83
N ALA A 101 7.75 -15.92 -30.07
CA ALA A 101 7.44 -16.61 -31.30
C ALA A 101 6.47 -17.72 -30.95
N ASP A 102 5.47 -17.40 -30.13
CA ASP A 102 4.27 -18.21 -30.06
C ASP A 102 3.71 -18.28 -31.50
N PRO A 103 3.48 -19.47 -32.06
CA PRO A 103 2.77 -19.62 -33.33
C PRO A 103 1.43 -18.87 -33.34
N ARG A 104 0.83 -18.63 -32.16
CA ARG A 104 -0.33 -17.74 -31.98
C ARG A 104 0.04 -16.27 -32.10
N THR A 105 1.22 -15.79 -31.70
CA THR A 105 1.65 -14.43 -32.06
C THR A 105 1.78 -14.28 -33.56
N LYS A 106 2.28 -15.29 -34.30
CA LYS A 106 2.23 -15.25 -35.77
C LYS A 106 0.80 -15.25 -36.31
N LYS A 107 -0.16 -15.91 -35.65
CA LYS A 107 -1.60 -15.87 -36.01
C LYS A 107 -2.28 -14.55 -35.64
N ILE A 108 -1.87 -13.90 -34.54
CA ILE A 108 -2.31 -12.57 -34.09
C ILE A 108 -1.70 -11.47 -34.98
N LEU A 109 -0.43 -11.61 -35.36
CA LEU A 109 0.29 -10.71 -36.28
C LEU A 109 -0.09 -10.96 -37.74
N ASN A 110 -0.82 -12.04 -38.03
CA ASN A 110 -1.35 -12.34 -39.35
C ASN A 110 -2.87 -12.11 -39.33
N GLN A 111 -3.30 -10.87 -39.16
CA GLN A 111 -4.70 -10.48 -39.34
C GLN A 111 -4.88 -8.96 -39.39
N THR A 112 -5.90 -8.53 -40.11
CA THR A 112 -6.35 -7.19 -40.49
C THR A 112 -6.59 -6.18 -39.36
N GLU A 113 -6.33 -6.54 -38.09
CA GLU A 113 -6.68 -5.73 -36.92
C GLU A 113 -5.43 -5.32 -36.13
N PRO A 114 -5.27 -4.03 -35.79
CA PRO A 114 -4.11 -3.55 -35.04
C PRO A 114 -4.13 -4.02 -33.57
N LEU A 115 -2.94 -4.29 -33.01
CA LEU A 115 -2.78 -4.56 -31.58
C LEU A 115 -3.17 -3.33 -30.76
N THR A 116 -4.18 -3.47 -29.90
CA THR A 116 -4.56 -2.41 -28.95
C THR A 116 -3.72 -2.52 -27.68
N VAL A 117 -2.92 -1.49 -27.40
CA VAL A 117 -2.13 -1.38 -26.17
C VAL A 117 -2.78 -0.35 -25.26
N ILE A 118 -3.18 -0.77 -24.06
CA ILE A 118 -3.73 0.11 -23.03
C ILE A 118 -2.67 0.29 -21.95
N VAL A 119 -2.17 1.51 -21.82
CA VAL A 119 -1.27 1.89 -20.72
C VAL A 119 -2.14 2.36 -19.56
N VAL A 120 -1.93 1.79 -18.37
CA VAL A 120 -2.73 2.08 -17.17
C VAL A 120 -1.84 2.70 -16.09
N PRO A 121 -1.78 4.05 -16.02
CA PRO A 121 -1.09 4.76 -14.96
C PRO A 121 -1.73 4.50 -13.59
N HIS A 122 -0.91 4.15 -12.60
CA HIS A 122 -1.35 3.88 -11.24
C HIS A 122 -0.30 4.33 -10.22
N SER A 123 -0.71 4.45 -8.96
CA SER A 123 0.18 4.71 -7.83
C SER A 123 -0.23 3.81 -6.68
N HIS A 124 0.65 2.88 -6.30
CA HIS A 124 0.43 2.04 -5.12
C HIS A 124 0.76 2.82 -3.86
N ASN A 125 -0.19 2.90 -2.93
CA ASN A 125 -0.05 3.67 -1.69
C ASN A 125 -0.40 2.78 -0.50
N ASP A 126 0.61 2.22 0.16
CA ASP A 126 0.40 1.35 1.32
C ASP A 126 -0.17 2.11 2.53
N PRO A 127 -1.34 1.72 3.07
CA PRO A 127 -1.91 2.31 4.27
C PRO A 127 -1.23 1.78 5.54
N GLY A 128 0.10 1.89 5.59
CA GLY A 128 0.93 1.31 6.65
C GLY A 128 1.82 0.20 6.13
N TRP A 129 3.13 0.47 6.07
CA TRP A 129 4.16 -0.52 5.75
C TRP A 129 5.45 -0.17 6.52
N LEU A 130 6.36 0.60 5.90
CA LEU A 130 7.54 1.12 6.59
C LEU A 130 7.21 2.32 7.48
N TRP A 131 6.24 3.13 7.07
CA TRP A 131 5.72 4.26 7.83
C TRP A 131 4.26 4.07 8.19
N THR A 132 3.81 4.89 9.15
CA THR A 132 2.39 4.93 9.52
C THR A 132 1.54 5.55 8.41
N LEU A 133 0.24 5.25 8.42
CA LEU A 133 -0.75 5.85 7.53
C LEU A 133 -0.61 7.38 7.47
N GLN A 134 -0.56 8.04 8.64
CA GLN A 134 -0.48 9.50 8.73
C GLN A 134 0.83 10.04 8.14
N THR A 135 1.95 9.38 8.45
CA THR A 135 3.25 9.78 7.90
C THR A 135 3.29 9.66 6.37
N TYR A 136 2.75 8.57 5.81
CA TYR A 136 2.65 8.41 4.36
C TYR A 136 1.77 9.49 3.75
N TYR A 137 0.61 9.76 4.36
CA TYR A 137 -0.30 10.80 3.89
C TYR A 137 0.36 12.17 3.89
N ASP A 138 1.02 12.56 4.99
CA ASP A 138 1.59 13.89 5.16
C ASP A 138 2.83 14.14 4.30
N VAL A 139 3.64 13.11 4.05
CA VAL A 139 4.92 13.27 3.33
C VAL A 139 4.80 12.95 1.85
N ARG A 140 3.89 12.05 1.45
CA ARG A 140 3.80 11.57 0.06
C ARG A 140 2.39 11.67 -0.50
N THR A 141 1.44 10.94 0.05
CA THR A 141 0.19 10.63 -0.65
C THR A 141 -0.68 11.86 -0.91
N LYS A 142 -0.71 12.83 0.01
CA LYS A 142 -1.45 14.09 -0.22
C LYS A 142 -0.93 14.85 -1.44
N HIS A 143 0.40 14.86 -1.63
CA HIS A 143 1.04 15.57 -2.74
C HIS A 143 0.82 14.83 -4.06
N ILE A 144 0.85 13.49 -4.03
CA ILE A 144 0.52 12.65 -5.20
C ILE A 144 -0.91 12.95 -5.67
N LEU A 145 -1.89 12.94 -4.75
CA LEU A 145 -3.30 13.21 -5.09
C LEU A 145 -3.52 14.63 -5.61
N SER A 146 -2.99 15.66 -4.94
CA SER A 146 -3.12 17.04 -5.41
C SER A 146 -2.46 17.25 -6.78
N ASN A 147 -1.29 16.65 -7.02
CA ASN A 147 -0.62 16.73 -8.30
C ASN A 147 -1.36 15.95 -9.39
N ALA A 148 -1.92 14.78 -9.07
CA ALA A 148 -2.72 13.99 -10.01
C ALA A 148 -3.97 14.77 -10.44
N VAL A 149 -4.71 15.36 -9.50
CA VAL A 149 -5.88 16.18 -9.81
C VAL A 149 -5.51 17.36 -10.71
N LYS A 150 -4.43 18.09 -10.38
CA LYS A 150 -3.94 19.20 -11.20
C LYS A 150 -3.52 18.74 -12.60
N PHE A 151 -2.73 17.67 -12.69
CA PHE A 151 -2.21 17.16 -13.95
C PHE A 151 -3.34 16.70 -14.88
N LEU A 152 -4.29 15.93 -14.36
CA LEU A 152 -5.44 15.44 -15.14
C LEU A 152 -6.33 16.59 -15.63
N GLN A 153 -6.46 17.68 -14.87
CA GLN A 153 -7.16 18.88 -15.34
C GLN A 153 -6.45 19.56 -16.52
N GLU A 154 -5.12 19.51 -16.55
CA GLU A 154 -4.30 20.10 -17.62
C GLU A 154 -4.14 19.16 -18.83
N THR A 155 -4.39 17.85 -18.66
CA THR A 155 -4.24 16.82 -19.71
C THR A 155 -5.51 15.96 -19.88
N PRO A 156 -6.47 16.38 -20.72
CA PRO A 156 -7.78 15.72 -20.85
C PRO A 156 -7.71 14.28 -21.38
N ASP A 157 -6.68 13.96 -22.17
CA ASP A 157 -6.49 12.63 -22.75
C ASP A 157 -5.90 11.62 -21.75
N PHE A 158 -5.36 12.11 -20.63
CA PHE A 158 -4.70 11.27 -19.65
C PHE A 158 -5.71 10.62 -18.70
N ARG A 159 -5.42 9.37 -18.34
CA ARG A 159 -6.25 8.56 -17.44
C ARG A 159 -5.41 7.98 -16.34
N MET A 160 -6.00 7.82 -15.15
CA MET A 160 -5.32 7.24 -14.00
C MET A 160 -6.31 6.41 -13.17
N ILE A 161 -5.81 5.32 -12.58
CA ILE A 161 -6.55 4.55 -11.59
C ILE A 161 -6.06 4.86 -10.16
N TRP A 162 -6.98 4.84 -9.21
CA TRP A 162 -6.71 4.99 -7.78
C TRP A 162 -7.39 3.89 -6.97
N SER A 163 -6.65 3.21 -6.10
CA SER A 163 -7.17 2.05 -5.34
C SER A 163 -7.45 2.37 -3.88
N GLU A 164 -6.56 3.08 -3.19
CA GLU A 164 -6.60 3.20 -1.73
C GLU A 164 -7.53 4.34 -1.27
N THR A 165 -8.81 4.00 -1.06
CA THR A 165 -9.87 4.95 -0.69
C THR A 165 -9.65 5.62 0.66
N ILE A 166 -8.88 5.01 1.58
CA ILE A 166 -8.55 5.62 2.88
C ILE A 166 -7.78 6.94 2.70
N PHE A 167 -6.77 6.95 1.82
CA PHE A 167 -6.01 8.15 1.52
C PHE A 167 -6.83 9.17 0.73
N LEU A 168 -7.67 8.71 -0.20
CA LEU A 168 -8.57 9.59 -0.94
C LEU A 168 -9.57 10.28 0.01
N LYS A 169 -10.09 9.57 1.02
CA LYS A 169 -10.95 10.13 2.07
C LYS A 169 -10.21 11.18 2.90
N MET A 170 -9.00 10.88 3.36
CA MET A 170 -8.16 11.84 4.11
C MET A 170 -7.88 13.09 3.27
N TRP A 171 -7.54 12.92 2.00
CA TRP A 171 -7.32 14.02 1.07
C TRP A 171 -8.58 14.84 0.88
N TRP A 172 -9.73 14.20 0.62
CA TRP A 172 -11.00 14.88 0.45
C TRP A 172 -11.35 15.78 1.63
N GLN A 173 -11.13 15.32 2.86
CA GLN A 173 -11.41 16.09 4.08
C GLN A 173 -10.56 17.37 4.18
N ASN A 174 -9.33 17.34 3.67
CA ASN A 174 -8.39 18.46 3.74
C ASN A 174 -8.37 19.33 2.47
N ALA A 175 -8.87 18.82 1.34
CA ALA A 175 -8.89 19.52 0.06
C ALA A 175 -9.83 20.74 0.08
N ASN A 176 -9.45 21.79 -0.64
CA ASN A 176 -10.27 22.99 -0.76
C ASN A 176 -11.49 22.76 -1.69
N PRO A 177 -12.51 23.65 -1.68
CA PRO A 177 -13.71 23.46 -2.50
C PRO A 177 -13.44 23.33 -4.01
N GLN A 178 -12.41 24.02 -4.52
CA GLN A 178 -12.03 23.97 -5.93
C GLN A 178 -11.44 22.61 -6.30
N GLU A 179 -10.48 22.11 -5.52
CA GLU A 179 -9.86 20.78 -5.71
C GLU A 179 -10.91 19.67 -5.65
N ARG A 180 -11.87 19.78 -4.73
CA ARG A 180 -13.00 18.85 -4.62
C ARG A 180 -13.89 18.86 -5.86
N SER A 181 -14.14 20.04 -6.42
CA SER A 181 -14.91 20.21 -7.65
C SER A 181 -14.18 19.59 -8.84
N GLN A 182 -12.87 19.85 -8.95
CA GLN A 182 -12.01 19.27 -9.98
C GLN A 182 -11.99 17.75 -9.90
N LEU A 183 -11.77 17.18 -8.71
CA LEU A 183 -11.81 15.74 -8.51
C LEU A 183 -13.15 15.14 -8.97
N LYS A 184 -14.28 15.75 -8.59
CA LYS A 184 -15.61 15.31 -9.04
C LYS A 184 -15.74 15.35 -10.57
N SER A 185 -15.23 16.40 -11.21
CA SER A 185 -15.22 16.51 -12.67
C SER A 185 -14.41 15.38 -13.33
N LEU A 186 -13.23 15.09 -12.78
CA LEU A 186 -12.34 14.02 -13.25
C LEU A 186 -12.94 12.61 -13.09
N LEU A 187 -13.73 12.40 -12.04
CA LEU A 187 -14.47 11.15 -11.85
C LEU A 187 -15.63 11.05 -12.85
N ASN A 188 -16.36 12.14 -13.06
CA ASN A 188 -17.52 12.16 -13.96
C ASN A 188 -17.13 11.99 -15.44
N ASN A 189 -15.97 12.49 -15.85
CA ASN A 189 -15.49 12.38 -17.22
C ASN A 189 -14.63 11.12 -17.47
N GLY A 190 -14.41 10.29 -16.45
CA GLY A 190 -13.68 9.03 -16.55
C GLY A 190 -12.15 9.18 -16.70
N GLN A 191 -11.59 10.35 -16.44
CA GLN A 191 -10.13 10.54 -16.39
C GLN A 191 -9.50 9.93 -15.13
N LEU A 192 -10.22 9.96 -14.02
CA LEU A 192 -9.84 9.26 -12.80
C LEU A 192 -10.84 8.16 -12.51
N GLU A 193 -10.37 6.93 -12.35
CA GLU A 193 -11.20 5.79 -11.96
C GLU A 193 -10.78 5.28 -10.59
N ILE A 194 -11.75 5.10 -9.69
CA ILE A 194 -11.52 4.52 -8.37
C ILE A 194 -11.77 3.02 -8.47
N LEU A 195 -10.72 2.22 -8.34
CA LEU A 195 -10.84 0.77 -8.26
C LEU A 195 -11.36 0.40 -6.87
N SER A 196 -12.25 -0.59 -6.81
CA SER A 196 -12.98 -1.02 -5.60
C SER A 196 -12.09 -0.98 -4.36
N GLY A 197 -12.47 -0.12 -3.42
CA GLY A 197 -11.66 0.27 -2.27
C GLY A 197 -11.41 -0.88 -1.32
N ALA A 198 -10.31 -1.58 -1.51
CA ALA A 198 -9.75 -2.49 -0.52
C ALA A 198 -9.14 -1.65 0.62
N GLY A 199 -10.01 -1.09 1.47
CA GLY A 199 -9.64 -0.88 2.85
C GLY A 199 -9.43 -2.26 3.45
N CYS A 200 -8.18 -2.67 3.65
CA CYS A 200 -7.87 -3.83 4.48
C CYS A 200 -8.44 -3.52 5.89
N PRO A 201 -9.37 -4.33 6.42
CA PRO A 201 -9.97 -4.11 7.74
C PRO A 201 -8.93 -4.08 8.87
#